data_AF-A0A9D1BVR7-F1
#
_entry.id   AF-A0A9D1BVR7-F1
#
_cell.length_a   1.000
_cell.length_b   1.000
_cell.length_c   1.000
_cell.angle_alpha   90.00
_cell.angle_beta   90.00
_cell.angle_gamma   90.00
#
_symmetry.space_group_name_H-M   'P 1'
#
loop_
_entity.id
_entity.type
_entity.pdbx_description
1 polymer ?
#
loop_
_entity_poly.entity_id
_entity_poly.type
_entity_poly.pdbx_seq_one_letter_code
_entity_poly.pdbx_strand_id
1 'polypeptide(L)' 'MIPLDHKRGLFNMAKTLQAKGTEAMLISGGSMKNGQVPFLKHIPDIIRIKKELGMKIIMHTGLVDEQMAQALQ' A
#
# COMPACT_ATOMS: atom_id res chain seq x y z
N MET A 1 -4.23 -12.17 6.93
CA MET A 1 -4.49 -10.83 6.36
C MET A 1 -4.74 -9.87 7.52
N ILE A 2 -3.99 -8.78 7.63
CA ILE A 2 -4.13 -7.80 8.72
C ILE A 2 -4.90 -6.59 8.18
N PRO A 3 -6.05 -6.20 8.74
CA PRO A 3 -6.80 -5.04 8.27
C PRO A 3 -6.05 -3.74 8.57
N LEU A 4 -6.21 -2.75 7.70
CA LEU A 4 -5.67 -1.42 7.92
C LEU A 4 -6.29 -0.79 9.18
N ASP A 5 -5.46 -0.42 10.14
CA ASP A 5 -5.85 0.42 11.27
C ASP A 5 -5.85 1.88 10.83
N HIS A 6 -7.05 2.42 10.59
CA HIS A 6 -7.24 3.80 10.13
C HIS A 6 -6.73 4.86 11.11
N LYS A 7 -6.61 4.55 12.41
CA LYS A 7 -6.04 5.49 13.39
C LYS A 7 -4.52 5.55 13.30
N ARG A 8 -3.88 4.43 13.00
CA ARG A 8 -2.41 4.34 12.87
C ARG A 8 -1.91 4.69 11.47
N GLY A 9 -2.69 4.39 10.42
CA GLY A 9 -2.29 4.58 9.03
C GLY A 9 -1.33 3.50 8.52
N LEU A 10 -1.16 3.46 7.19
CA LEU A 10 -0.45 2.36 6.51
C LEU A 10 1.06 2.39 6.83
N PHE A 11 1.67 3.58 6.83
CA PHE A 11 3.10 3.71 7.12
C PHE A 11 3.48 3.20 8.52
N ASN A 12 2.75 3.60 9.57
CA ASN A 12 3.07 3.18 10.94
C ASN A 12 2.85 1.68 11.16
N MET A 13 1.84 1.10 10.48
CA MET A 13 1.66 -0.34 10.48
C MET A 13 2.84 -1.06 9.82
N ALA A 14 3.28 -0.60 8.65
CA ALA A 14 4.44 -1.16 7.96
C ALA A 14 5.72 -1.06 8.81
N LYS A 15 5.97 0.10 9.43
CA LYS A 15 7.09 0.28 10.38
C LYS A 15 7.06 -0.70 11.53
N THR A 16 5.88 -0.96 12.10
CA THR A 16 5.70 -1.94 13.19
C THR A 16 5.98 -3.37 12.71
N LEU A 17 5.59 -3.71 11.48
CA LEU A 17 5.84 -5.03 10.90
C LEU A 17 7.32 -5.22 10.54
N GLN A 18 7.95 -4.20 9.97
CA GLN A 18 9.38 -4.17 9.67
C GLN A 18 10.22 -4.38 10.93
N ALA A 19 9.89 -3.70 12.03
CA ALA A 19 10.56 -3.87 13.32
C ALA A 19 10.44 -5.29 13.89
N LYS A 20 9.49 -6.10 13.40
CA LYS A 20 9.31 -7.52 13.73
C LYS A 20 9.97 -8.47 12.72
N GLY A 21 10.79 -7.95 11.81
CA GLY A 21 11.50 -8.74 10.79
C GLY A 21 10.72 -8.95 9.49
N THR A 22 9.63 -8.21 9.25
CA THR A 22 8.93 -8.30 7.95
C THR A 22 9.69 -7.53 6.87
N GLU A 23 10.07 -8.21 5.79
CA GLU A 23 10.84 -7.60 4.69
C GLU A 23 9.94 -7.09 3.54
N ALA A 24 8.73 -7.65 3.41
CA ALA A 24 7.83 -7.37 2.29
C ALA A 24 6.36 -7.38 2.70
N MET A 25 5.51 -6.64 1.99
CA MET A 25 4.07 -6.69 2.16
C MET A 25 3.34 -6.80 0.82
N LEU A 26 2.29 -7.65 0.78
CA LEU A 26 1.24 -7.60 -0.22
C LEU A 26 0.11 -6.71 0.30
N ILE A 27 -0.18 -5.62 -0.42
CA ILE A 27 -1.25 -4.69 -0.08
C ILE A 27 -2.42 -4.94 -1.05
N SER A 28 -3.59 -5.22 -0.47
CA SER A 28 -4.86 -5.40 -1.19
C SER A 28 -5.97 -4.58 -0.54
N GLY A 29 -7.12 -4.48 -1.20
CA GLY A 29 -8.30 -3.78 -0.70
C GLY A 29 -9.55 -4.14 -1.49
N GLY A 30 -10.70 -3.59 -1.07
CA GLY A 30 -11.94 -3.74 -1.82
C GLY A 30 -11.90 -2.94 -3.13
N SER A 31 -12.41 -3.53 -4.21
CA SER A 31 -12.59 -2.85 -5.49
C SER A 31 -13.90 -2.07 -5.56
N MET A 32 -13.87 -0.96 -6.29
CA MET A 32 -15.05 -0.19 -6.65
C MET A 32 -15.83 -0.88 -7.78
N LYS A 33 -17.04 -0.40 -8.10
CA LYS A 33 -17.87 -0.95 -9.19
C LYS A 33 -17.18 -0.95 -10.56
N ASN A 34 -16.24 -0.04 -10.78
CA ASN A 34 -15.43 0.04 -12.00
C ASN A 34 -14.17 -0.86 -11.94
N GLY A 35 -14.06 -1.75 -10.95
CA GLY A 35 -12.97 -2.72 -10.81
C GLY A 35 -11.66 -2.18 -10.23
N GLN A 36 -11.56 -0.87 -9.96
CA GLN A 36 -10.35 -0.27 -9.40
C GLN A 36 -10.26 -0.44 -7.88
N VAL A 37 -9.05 -0.59 -7.34
CA VAL A 37 -8.80 -0.48 -5.90
C VAL A 37 -8.32 0.96 -5.58
N PRO A 38 -8.94 1.69 -4.63
CA PRO A 38 -8.71 3.13 -4.43
C PRO A 38 -7.41 3.43 -3.66
N PHE A 39 -6.26 3.11 -4.27
CA PHE A 39 -4.95 3.25 -3.64
C PHE A 39 -4.32 4.63 -3.72
N LEU A 40 -4.83 5.56 -4.55
CA LEU A 40 -4.26 6.90 -4.69
C LEU A 40 -4.00 7.61 -3.35
N LYS A 41 -4.95 7.51 -2.41
CA LYS A 41 -4.82 8.08 -1.05
C LYS A 41 -3.72 7.46 -0.19
N HIS A 42 -3.23 6.28 -0.56
CA HIS A 42 -2.19 5.52 0.14
C HIS A 42 -0.82 5.60 -0.54
N ILE A 43 -0.73 6.14 -1.77
CA ILE A 43 0.53 6.28 -2.51
C ILE A 43 1.62 7.00 -1.70
N PRO A 44 1.34 8.12 -0.99
CA PRO A 44 2.36 8.78 -0.17
C PRO A 44 2.96 7.84 0.88
N ASP A 45 2.14 7.07 1.58
CA ASP A 45 2.61 6.08 2.57
C ASP A 45 3.41 4.96 1.90
N ILE A 46 2.97 4.47 0.73
CA ILE A 46 3.67 3.40 -0.01
C ILE A 46 5.07 3.85 -0.46
N ILE A 47 5.19 5.08 -0.97
CA ILE A 47 6.48 5.68 -1.34
C ILE A 47 7.39 5.75 -0.11
N ARG A 48 6.86 6.21 1.03
CA ARG A 48 7.61 6.29 2.28
C ARG A 48 8.03 4.91 2.78
N ILE A 49 7.18 3.88 2.67
CA ILE A 49 7.53 2.51 3.06
C ILE A 49 8.72 2.00 2.22
N LYS A 50 8.67 2.19 0.89
CA LYS A 50 9.77 1.77 0.00
C LYS A 50 11.06 2.52 0.32
N LYS A 51 10.99 3.85 0.50
CA LYS A 51 12.17 4.72 0.67
C LYS A 51 12.75 4.72 2.09
N GLU A 52 11.91 4.87 3.11
CA GLU A 52 12.34 5.00 4.51
C GLU A 52 12.53 3.65 5.20
N LEU A 53 11.75 2.63 4.83
CA LEU A 53 11.80 1.30 5.46
C LEU A 53 12.51 0.26 4.59
N GLY A 54 12.82 0.56 3.32
CA GLY A 54 13.47 -0.39 2.41
C GLY A 54 12.65 -1.66 2.16
N MET A 55 11.35 -1.66 2.50
CA MET A 55 10.50 -2.85 2.35
C MET A 55 10.08 -3.04 0.91
N LYS A 56 9.94 -4.30 0.49
CA LYS A 56 9.33 -4.64 -0.81
C LYS A 56 7.82 -4.53 -0.71
N ILE A 57 7.19 -3.88 -1.69
CA ILE A 57 5.74 -3.73 -1.74
C ILE A 57 5.20 -4.35 -3.02
N ILE A 58 4.26 -5.26 -2.86
CA ILE A 58 3.47 -5.86 -3.95
C ILE A 58 2.04 -5.37 -3.78
N MET A 59 1.39 -4.95 -4.86
CA MET A 59 0.03 -4.39 -4.80
C MET A 59 -0.92 -5.19 -5.69
N HIS A 60 -2.08 -5.54 -5.15
CA HIS A 60 -3.21 -6.02 -5.94
C HIS A 60 -4.11 -4.84 -6.30
N THR A 61 -3.86 -4.21 -7.46
CA THR A 61 -4.43 -2.91 -7.85
C THR A 61 -5.84 -2.98 -8.45
N GLY A 62 -6.33 -4.16 -8.81
CA GLY A 62 -7.52 -4.27 -9.65
C GLY A 62 -7.27 -3.65 -11.03
N LEU A 63 -8.32 -3.05 -11.62
CA LEU A 63 -8.18 -2.24 -12.83
C LEU A 63 -7.44 -0.93 -12.52
N VAL A 64 -6.55 -0.53 -13.42
CA VAL A 64 -5.68 0.64 -13.27
C VAL A 64 -6.05 1.65 -14.35
N ASP A 65 -6.28 2.91 -13.97
CA ASP A 65 -6.38 4.03 -14.90
C ASP A 65 -5.04 4.74 -15.07
N GLU A 66 -4.98 5.70 -15.97
CA GLU A 66 -3.74 6.44 -16.26
C GLU A 66 -3.17 7.14 -15.01
N GLN A 67 -4.03 7.76 -14.20
CA GLN A 67 -3.60 8.45 -12.98
C GLN A 67 -2.95 7.49 -11.98
N MET A 68 -3.58 6.33 -11.74
CA MET A 68 -3.05 5.31 -10.86
C MET A 68 -1.78 4.68 -11.44
N ALA A 69 -1.69 4.45 -12.75
CA ALA A 69 -0.50 3.93 -13.41
C ALA A 69 0.71 4.85 -13.23
N GLN A 70 0.53 6.16 -13.42
CA GLN A 70 1.57 7.17 -13.20
C GLN A 70 2.01 7.20 -11.73
N ALA A 71 1.09 7.03 -10.78
CA ALA A 71 1.39 7.05 -9.36
C ALA A 71 2.15 5.80 -8.85
N LEU A 72 2.23 4.73 -9.65
CA LEU A 72 2.91 3.47 -9.30
C LEU A 72 4.37 3.38 -9.78
N GLN A 73 4.83 4.34 -10.59
CA GLN A 73 6.21 4.43 -11.08
C GLN A 73 7.19 4.80 -9.95
#